data_AF-A3MX73-F1
#
_entry.id   AF-A3MX73-F1
#
_cell.length_a   1.000
_cell.length_b   1.000
_cell.length_c   1.000
_cell.angle_alpha   90.00
_cell.angle_beta   90.00
_cell.angle_gamma   90.00
#
_symmetry.space_group_name_H-M   'P 1'
#
loop_
_entity.id
_entity.type
_entity.pdbx_description
1 polymer ?
#
loop_
_entity_poly.entity_id
_entity_poly.type
_entity_poly.pdbx_seq_one_letter_code
_entity_poly.pdbx_strand_id
1 'polypeptide(L)'
;MNCLDLTLYPSLVLALLDGNYVKKFGVKKGVWAGDDIYMSGRWYSPWRYVNEVDRAAADYIQPLLEEYGDCVGISTSPGDEDLLFVVAFLTQNTNYHVNVLRWANALFSKSEDIRAAAANAPKVGRSYQLAKLPDAVADYIRLGKPKDRPTLLKIKGVGPKVADLYLLYTGDATAAPVDKHFTRIAPRLGLKGEPPRAEYCRRYECGNCPLADRCLRYRAYAAFGRLAGWVQTMSYLIDKGLAAPTRGAPRR
;
A
#
# COMPACT_ATOMS: atom_id res chain seq x y z
N MET A 1 -20.82 -0.74 -1.94
CA MET A 1 -19.63 -0.43 -2.76
C MET A 1 -19.44 -1.56 -3.73
N ASN A 2 -19.09 -1.23 -4.98
CA ASN A 2 -18.79 -2.24 -6.01
C ASN A 2 -17.32 -2.72 -5.90
N CYS A 3 -16.93 -3.67 -6.73
CA CYS A 3 -15.57 -4.24 -6.71
C CYS A 3 -14.47 -3.23 -7.00
N LEU A 4 -14.74 -2.26 -7.87
CA LEU A 4 -13.80 -1.18 -8.19
C LEU A 4 -13.61 -0.24 -6.99
N ASP A 5 -14.70 0.12 -6.30
CA ASP A 5 -14.65 0.91 -5.06
C ASP A 5 -13.77 0.23 -4.00
N LEU A 6 -13.99 -1.07 -3.77
CA LEU A 6 -13.22 -1.85 -2.79
C LEU A 6 -11.75 -1.93 -3.16
N THR A 7 -11.44 -2.09 -4.44
CA THR A 7 -10.06 -2.15 -4.94
C THR A 7 -9.34 -0.81 -4.85
N LEU A 8 -10.03 0.30 -5.18
CA LEU A 8 -9.44 1.64 -5.21
C LEU A 8 -9.36 2.29 -3.82
N TYR A 9 -10.29 2.00 -2.91
CA TYR A 9 -10.36 2.64 -1.59
C TYR A 9 -9.02 2.58 -0.81
N PRO A 10 -8.33 1.44 -0.67
CA PRO A 10 -7.03 1.39 -0.01
C PRO A 10 -5.87 1.87 -0.90
N SER A 11 -6.08 1.99 -2.23
CA SER A 11 -5.01 2.17 -3.21
C SER A 11 -4.45 3.59 -3.27
N LEU A 12 -3.13 3.69 -3.42
CA LEU A 12 -2.45 4.95 -3.77
C LEU A 12 -2.89 5.51 -5.13
N VAL A 13 -3.34 4.66 -6.04
CA VAL A 13 -3.82 5.05 -7.38
C VAL A 13 -5.03 5.98 -7.27
N LEU A 14 -5.84 5.87 -6.22
CA LEU A 14 -6.98 6.77 -5.98
C LEU A 14 -6.58 8.24 -5.95
N ALA A 15 -5.35 8.58 -5.50
CA ALA A 15 -4.85 9.95 -5.51
C ALA A 15 -4.57 10.51 -6.91
N LEU A 16 -4.54 9.65 -7.93
CA LEU A 16 -4.33 10.01 -9.33
C LEU A 16 -5.65 10.12 -10.12
N LEU A 17 -6.78 9.82 -9.49
CA LEU A 17 -8.11 9.81 -10.09
C LEU A 17 -8.95 11.01 -9.63
N ASP A 18 -9.98 11.34 -10.40
CA ASP A 18 -11.04 12.25 -9.98
C ASP A 18 -12.17 11.51 -9.23
N GLY A 19 -13.24 12.23 -8.88
CA GLY A 19 -14.38 11.67 -8.15
C GLY A 19 -15.21 10.64 -8.93
N ASN A 20 -15.00 10.53 -10.25
CA ASN A 20 -15.64 9.54 -11.13
C ASN A 20 -14.68 8.40 -11.50
N TYR A 21 -13.54 8.31 -10.83
CA TYR A 21 -12.44 7.36 -11.12
C TYR A 21 -11.83 7.53 -12.51
N VAL A 22 -11.91 8.72 -13.10
CA VAL A 22 -11.19 9.03 -14.33
C VAL A 22 -9.78 9.50 -13.97
N LYS A 23 -8.77 8.98 -14.67
CA LYS A 23 -7.37 9.31 -14.46
C LYS A 23 -7.11 10.80 -14.72
N LYS A 24 -6.74 11.54 -13.67
CA LYS A 24 -6.51 12.99 -13.71
C LYS A 24 -5.02 13.34 -13.84
N PHE A 25 -4.15 12.58 -13.19
CA PHE A 25 -2.71 12.85 -13.13
C PHE A 25 -1.90 11.65 -13.62
N GLY A 26 -0.73 11.90 -14.21
CA GLY A 26 0.18 10.86 -14.68
C GLY A 26 -0.04 10.47 -16.14
N VAL A 27 0.39 9.26 -16.50
CA VAL A 27 0.15 8.66 -17.81
C VAL A 27 -1.31 8.20 -17.95
N LYS A 28 -1.77 8.05 -19.20
CA LYS A 28 -3.14 7.60 -19.53
C LYS A 28 -4.27 8.46 -18.92
N LYS A 29 -4.08 9.78 -18.84
CA LYS A 29 -5.15 10.71 -18.42
C LYS A 29 -6.41 10.55 -19.27
N GLY A 30 -7.56 10.73 -18.64
CA GLY A 30 -8.88 10.58 -19.28
C GLY A 30 -9.38 9.14 -19.34
N VAL A 31 -8.56 8.14 -19.02
CA VAL A 31 -9.01 6.75 -18.94
C VAL A 31 -9.77 6.52 -17.64
N TRP A 32 -10.94 5.89 -17.73
CA TRP A 32 -11.69 5.44 -16.57
C TRP A 32 -10.99 4.23 -15.93
N ALA A 33 -10.80 4.23 -14.61
CA ALA A 33 -10.00 3.22 -13.92
C ALA A 33 -10.52 1.79 -14.13
N GLY A 34 -11.83 1.61 -14.31
CA GLY A 34 -12.41 0.30 -14.56
C GLY A 34 -12.13 -0.27 -15.95
N ASP A 35 -11.69 0.53 -16.92
CA ASP A 35 -11.33 0.06 -18.27
C ASP A 35 -9.86 -0.37 -18.37
N ASP A 36 -9.00 0.13 -17.47
CA ASP A 36 -7.58 -0.23 -17.44
C ASP A 36 -7.33 -1.42 -16.49
N ILE A 37 -6.65 -2.45 -16.98
CA ILE A 37 -6.37 -3.68 -16.22
C ILE A 37 -5.51 -3.45 -14.97
N TYR A 38 -4.64 -2.44 -14.97
CA TYR A 38 -3.77 -2.12 -13.83
C TYR A 38 -4.50 -1.28 -12.80
N MET A 39 -5.20 -0.22 -13.23
CA MET A 39 -5.93 0.66 -12.31
C MET A 39 -7.13 -0.04 -11.67
N SER A 40 -7.81 -0.92 -12.41
CA SER A 40 -8.88 -1.77 -11.86
C SER A 40 -8.38 -2.89 -10.96
N GLY A 41 -7.06 -3.14 -10.91
CA GLY A 41 -6.44 -4.20 -10.13
C GLY A 41 -6.58 -5.61 -10.72
N ARG A 42 -7.22 -5.76 -11.89
CA ARG A 42 -7.45 -7.05 -12.57
C ARG A 42 -6.18 -7.73 -13.09
N TRP A 43 -5.04 -7.04 -13.10
CA TRP A 43 -3.74 -7.64 -13.41
C TRP A 43 -3.32 -8.70 -12.37
N TYR A 44 -3.84 -8.60 -11.15
CA TYR A 44 -3.58 -9.50 -10.04
C TYR A 44 -4.82 -10.33 -9.73
N SER A 45 -4.64 -11.64 -9.54
CA SER A 45 -5.69 -12.54 -9.06
C SER A 45 -5.17 -13.30 -7.84
N PRO A 46 -5.81 -13.18 -6.66
CA PRO A 46 -5.36 -13.83 -5.44
C PRO A 46 -5.43 -15.36 -5.53
N TRP A 47 -6.35 -15.91 -6.32
CA TRP A 47 -6.49 -17.34 -6.59
C TRP A 47 -5.23 -17.99 -7.16
N ARG A 48 -4.41 -17.23 -7.90
CA ARG A 48 -3.15 -17.75 -8.48
C ARG A 48 -2.12 -18.13 -7.42
N TYR A 49 -2.28 -17.63 -6.19
CA TYR A 49 -1.29 -17.74 -5.13
C TYR A 49 -1.81 -18.53 -3.93
N VAL A 50 -3.04 -19.04 -3.96
CA VAL A 50 -3.66 -19.74 -2.81
C VAL A 50 -2.80 -20.88 -2.26
N ASN A 51 -2.05 -21.55 -3.14
CA ASN A 51 -1.15 -22.66 -2.80
C ASN A 51 0.13 -22.21 -2.04
N GLU A 52 0.40 -20.90 -1.93
CA GLU A 52 1.49 -20.36 -1.11
C GLU A 52 1.07 -20.08 0.33
N VAL A 53 -0.23 -20.16 0.64
CA VAL A 53 -0.72 -19.92 1.99
C VAL A 53 -0.31 -21.08 2.89
N ASP A 54 0.32 -20.75 4.01
CA ASP A 54 0.66 -21.73 5.03
C ASP A 54 -0.61 -22.43 5.53
N ARG A 55 -0.52 -23.74 5.76
CA ARG A 55 -1.68 -24.56 6.16
C ARG A 55 -2.37 -24.02 7.41
N ALA A 56 -1.62 -23.47 8.38
CA ALA A 56 -2.21 -22.93 9.61
C ALA A 56 -2.97 -21.61 9.38
N ALA A 57 -2.77 -20.96 8.24
CA ALA A 57 -3.41 -19.72 7.86
C ALA A 57 -4.54 -19.91 6.82
N ALA A 58 -4.59 -21.06 6.15
CA ALA A 58 -5.55 -21.36 5.07
C ALA A 58 -7.01 -21.14 5.49
N ASP A 59 -7.42 -21.65 6.65
CA ASP A 59 -8.81 -21.54 7.15
C ASP A 59 -9.26 -20.08 7.37
N TYR A 60 -8.32 -19.16 7.62
CA TYR A 60 -8.63 -17.74 7.78
C TYR A 60 -8.73 -17.01 6.44
N ILE A 61 -8.02 -17.47 5.43
CA ILE A 61 -7.91 -16.81 4.12
C ILE A 61 -8.96 -17.34 3.15
N GLN A 62 -9.28 -18.63 3.21
CA GLN A 62 -10.22 -19.28 2.29
C GLN A 62 -11.58 -18.55 2.22
N PRO A 63 -12.25 -18.18 3.33
CA PRO A 63 -13.53 -17.47 3.23
C PRO A 63 -13.40 -16.06 2.63
N LEU A 64 -12.25 -15.40 2.83
CA LEU A 64 -11.99 -14.10 2.19
C LEU A 64 -11.80 -14.26 0.68
N LEU A 65 -11.12 -15.33 0.24
CA LEU A 65 -10.95 -15.62 -1.18
C LEU A 65 -12.28 -15.94 -1.85
N GLU A 66 -13.12 -16.77 -1.21
CA GLU A 66 -14.44 -17.12 -1.73
C GLU A 66 -15.36 -15.90 -1.87
N GLU A 67 -15.32 -14.98 -0.91
CA GLU A 67 -16.20 -13.80 -0.91
C GLU A 67 -15.64 -12.64 -1.77
N TYR A 68 -14.32 -12.43 -1.76
CA TYR A 68 -13.69 -11.22 -2.33
C TYR A 68 -12.63 -11.50 -3.40
N GLY A 69 -12.23 -12.75 -3.63
CA GLY A 69 -11.11 -13.11 -4.50
C GLY A 69 -11.33 -12.75 -5.98
N ASP A 70 -12.57 -12.76 -6.45
CA ASP A 70 -12.96 -12.34 -7.81
C ASP A 70 -13.35 -10.86 -7.90
N CYS A 71 -13.34 -10.14 -6.78
CA CYS A 71 -13.85 -8.77 -6.67
C CYS A 71 -12.74 -7.76 -6.33
N VAL A 72 -11.93 -8.04 -5.31
CA VAL A 72 -10.90 -7.12 -4.81
C VAL A 72 -9.55 -7.44 -5.45
N GLY A 73 -9.01 -6.50 -6.21
CA GLY A 73 -7.66 -6.57 -6.78
C GLY A 73 -6.64 -5.71 -6.02
N ILE A 74 -5.45 -5.56 -6.61
CA ILE A 74 -4.43 -4.60 -6.16
C ILE A 74 -4.28 -3.56 -7.26
N SER A 75 -4.79 -2.34 -7.07
CA SER A 75 -4.72 -1.31 -8.11
C SER A 75 -3.30 -0.74 -8.25
N THR A 76 -2.73 -0.78 -9.46
CA THR A 76 -1.40 -0.19 -9.77
C THR A 76 -1.52 0.82 -10.90
N SER A 77 -0.46 1.61 -11.12
CA SER A 77 -0.41 2.55 -12.24
C SER A 77 1.00 2.57 -12.88
N PRO A 78 1.32 1.61 -13.75
CA PRO A 78 2.61 1.55 -14.42
C PRO A 78 2.92 2.84 -15.17
N GLY A 79 4.10 3.42 -14.96
CA GLY A 79 4.51 4.71 -15.51
C GLY A 79 4.30 5.90 -14.57
N ASP A 80 3.59 5.73 -13.46
CA ASP A 80 3.34 6.78 -12.46
C ASP A 80 4.05 6.55 -11.13
N GLU A 81 5.08 5.72 -11.11
CA GLU A 81 5.76 5.32 -9.86
C GLU A 81 6.29 6.54 -9.10
N ASP A 82 6.75 7.57 -9.80
CA ASP A 82 7.21 8.82 -9.19
C ASP A 82 6.08 9.54 -8.43
N LEU A 83 4.87 9.59 -9.01
CA LEU A 83 3.71 10.18 -8.34
C LEU A 83 3.28 9.29 -7.17
N LEU A 84 3.27 7.97 -7.34
CA LEU A 84 2.92 7.02 -6.28
C LEU A 84 3.89 7.08 -5.11
N PHE A 85 5.19 7.34 -5.34
CA PHE A 85 6.16 7.57 -4.27
C PHE A 85 5.77 8.79 -3.43
N VAL A 86 5.42 9.92 -4.07
CA VAL A 86 4.97 11.13 -3.38
C VAL A 86 3.72 10.84 -2.55
N VAL A 87 2.73 10.16 -3.12
CA VAL A 87 1.48 9.81 -2.40
C VAL A 87 1.79 8.89 -1.22
N ALA A 88 2.61 7.84 -1.41
CA ALA A 88 3.02 6.91 -0.36
C ALA A 88 3.67 7.66 0.82
N PHE A 89 4.58 8.58 0.53
CA PHE A 89 5.27 9.39 1.53
C PHE A 89 4.30 10.25 2.34
N LEU A 90 3.28 10.82 1.70
CA LEU A 90 2.29 11.67 2.38
C LEU A 90 1.35 10.89 3.32
N THR A 91 1.25 9.56 3.22
CA THR A 91 0.37 8.71 4.04
C THR A 91 0.79 8.53 5.51
N GLN A 92 1.91 9.10 5.91
CA GLN A 92 2.47 8.94 7.25
C GLN A 92 1.55 9.58 8.31
N ASN A 93 0.99 8.77 9.23
CA ASN A 93 0.19 9.23 10.38
C ASN A 93 -0.87 10.30 10.05
N THR A 94 -1.63 10.10 8.98
CA THR A 94 -2.68 11.04 8.55
C THR A 94 -3.86 10.28 7.95
N ASN A 95 -4.97 10.99 7.71
CA ASN A 95 -6.12 10.43 7.01
C ASN A 95 -5.88 10.46 5.50
N TYR A 96 -5.85 9.28 4.88
CA TYR A 96 -5.66 9.13 3.44
C TYR A 96 -6.74 9.86 2.62
N HIS A 97 -8.01 9.53 2.87
CA HIS A 97 -9.16 10.02 2.11
C HIS A 97 -9.48 11.52 2.31
N VAL A 98 -8.86 12.15 3.32
CA VAL A 98 -9.07 13.59 3.60
C VAL A 98 -7.83 14.39 3.26
N ASN A 99 -6.71 14.10 3.93
CA ASN A 99 -5.51 14.92 3.82
C ASN A 99 -4.68 14.56 2.61
N VAL A 100 -4.41 13.26 2.40
CA VAL A 100 -3.51 12.82 1.33
C VAL A 100 -4.11 13.10 -0.03
N LEU A 101 -5.37 12.73 -0.27
CA LEU A 101 -6.05 13.00 -1.54
C LEU A 101 -6.08 14.51 -1.85
N ARG A 102 -6.40 15.35 -0.86
CA ARG A 102 -6.37 16.81 -1.00
C ARG A 102 -4.98 17.33 -1.34
N TRP A 103 -3.94 16.88 -0.62
CA TRP A 103 -2.57 17.32 -0.85
C TRP A 103 -2.05 16.87 -2.21
N ALA A 104 -2.25 15.60 -2.58
CA ALA A 104 -1.86 15.07 -3.89
C ALA A 104 -2.53 15.86 -5.01
N ASN A 105 -3.84 16.12 -4.92
CA ASN A 105 -4.54 16.93 -5.90
C ASN A 105 -4.00 18.36 -6.01
N ALA A 106 -3.72 19.02 -4.87
CA ALA A 106 -3.16 20.37 -4.84
C ALA A 106 -1.72 20.45 -5.40
N LEU A 107 -0.93 19.39 -5.22
CA LEU A 107 0.42 19.29 -5.75
C LEU A 107 0.41 19.02 -7.26
N PHE A 108 -0.26 17.94 -7.67
CA PHE A 108 -0.24 17.46 -9.05
C PHE A 108 -1.03 18.36 -10.01
N SER A 109 -2.02 19.12 -9.51
CA SER A 109 -2.67 20.15 -10.34
C SER A 109 -1.73 21.32 -10.68
N LYS A 110 -0.63 21.51 -9.93
CA LYS A 110 0.38 22.54 -10.24
C LYS A 110 1.51 21.98 -11.12
N SER A 111 1.98 20.79 -10.82
CA SER A 111 2.99 20.10 -11.62
C SER A 111 3.03 18.61 -11.29
N GLU A 112 3.16 17.78 -12.32
CA GLU A 112 3.42 16.35 -12.19
C GLU A 112 4.93 16.03 -12.22
N ASP A 113 5.79 17.03 -12.46
CA ASP A 113 7.21 16.89 -12.17
C ASP A 113 7.40 16.84 -10.65
N ILE A 114 7.90 15.70 -10.15
CA ILE A 114 7.98 15.48 -8.70
C ILE A 114 8.93 16.44 -7.98
N ARG A 115 9.94 16.99 -8.67
CA ARG A 115 10.84 17.99 -8.06
C ARG A 115 10.07 19.29 -7.84
N ALA A 116 9.36 19.77 -8.84
CA ALA A 116 8.54 20.97 -8.77
C ALA A 116 7.36 20.79 -7.80
N ALA A 117 6.71 19.62 -7.79
CA ALA A 117 5.65 19.29 -6.84
C ALA A 117 6.20 19.32 -5.41
N ALA A 118 7.31 18.63 -5.13
CA ALA A 118 7.91 18.58 -3.81
C ALA A 118 8.34 19.96 -3.31
N ALA A 119 9.00 20.77 -4.15
CA ALA A 119 9.39 22.15 -3.81
C ALA A 119 8.20 23.04 -3.43
N ASN A 120 7.02 22.78 -4.01
CA ASN A 120 5.80 23.50 -3.67
C ASN A 120 5.05 22.94 -2.45
N ALA A 121 5.41 21.76 -1.96
CA ALA A 121 4.67 21.08 -0.89
C ALA A 121 4.57 21.86 0.42
N PRO A 122 5.63 22.52 0.92
CA PRO A 122 5.51 23.37 2.11
C PRO A 122 4.50 24.52 1.97
N LYS A 123 4.19 24.94 0.73
CA LYS A 123 3.18 25.99 0.45
C LYS A 123 1.74 25.45 0.42
N VAL A 124 1.55 24.13 0.31
CA VAL A 124 0.22 23.49 0.32
C VAL A 124 -0.36 23.40 1.73
N GLY A 125 0.49 23.38 2.76
CA GLY A 125 0.05 23.35 4.15
C GLY A 125 1.20 23.15 5.13
N ARG A 126 0.89 23.27 6.42
CA ARG A 126 1.88 23.25 7.52
C ARG A 126 2.23 21.85 8.04
N SER A 127 1.77 20.79 7.38
CA SER A 127 1.96 19.43 7.87
C SER A 127 3.41 18.98 7.71
N TYR A 128 3.94 18.21 8.67
CA TYR A 128 5.34 17.77 8.63
C TYR A 128 5.67 16.91 7.40
N GLN A 129 4.70 16.18 6.85
CA GLN A 129 4.85 15.37 5.64
C GLN A 129 5.14 16.28 4.44
N LEU A 130 4.41 17.39 4.32
CA LEU A 130 4.63 18.37 3.26
C LEU A 130 5.97 19.09 3.42
N ALA A 131 6.34 19.43 4.66
CA ALA A 131 7.62 20.08 4.96
C ALA A 131 8.83 19.18 4.64
N LYS A 132 8.71 17.86 4.85
CA LYS A 132 9.79 16.88 4.61
C LYS A 132 9.82 16.30 3.20
N LEU A 133 8.78 16.51 2.40
CA LEU A 133 8.69 15.95 1.05
C LEU A 133 9.84 16.39 0.11
N PRO A 134 10.31 17.66 0.10
CA PRO A 134 11.46 18.07 -0.72
C PRO A 134 12.69 17.18 -0.52
N ASP A 135 13.08 16.96 0.74
CA ASP A 135 14.25 16.15 1.09
C ASP A 135 14.06 14.69 0.65
N ALA A 136 12.88 14.13 0.90
CA ALA A 136 12.59 12.74 0.54
C ALA A 136 12.58 12.51 -0.98
N VAL A 137 12.06 13.46 -1.75
CA VAL A 137 12.08 13.39 -3.22
C VAL A 137 13.49 13.59 -3.76
N ALA A 138 14.28 14.49 -3.18
CA ALA A 138 15.69 14.64 -3.55
C ALA A 138 16.47 13.34 -3.34
N ASP A 139 16.30 12.68 -2.19
CA ASP A 139 16.90 11.37 -1.90
C ASP A 139 16.40 10.27 -2.84
N TYR A 140 15.09 10.19 -3.11
CA TYR A 140 14.50 9.21 -4.03
C TYR A 140 15.10 9.32 -5.43
N ILE A 141 15.26 10.54 -5.95
CA ILE A 141 15.86 10.75 -7.27
C ILE A 141 17.37 10.46 -7.25
N ARG A 142 18.08 10.91 -6.20
CA ARG A 142 19.53 10.66 -6.04
C ARG A 142 19.86 9.17 -5.98
N LEU A 143 18.99 8.37 -5.36
CA LEU A 143 19.12 6.92 -5.29
C LEU A 143 18.61 6.18 -6.54
N GLY A 144 18.24 6.90 -7.59
CA GLY A 144 17.86 6.29 -8.88
C GLY A 144 16.44 5.76 -8.93
N LYS A 145 15.48 6.38 -8.21
CA LYS A 145 14.07 5.99 -8.20
C LYS A 145 13.89 4.50 -7.83
N PRO A 146 14.39 4.09 -6.65
CA PRO A 146 14.50 2.68 -6.29
C PRO A 146 13.14 1.97 -6.23
N LYS A 147 13.12 0.71 -6.71
CA LYS A 147 11.98 -0.22 -6.61
C LYS A 147 12.29 -1.43 -5.70
N ASP A 148 13.28 -1.29 -4.83
CA ASP A 148 13.65 -2.29 -3.84
C ASP A 148 13.55 -1.72 -2.42
N ARG A 149 13.11 -2.55 -1.49
CA ARG A 149 12.88 -2.15 -0.11
C ARG A 149 14.15 -1.65 0.61
N PRO A 150 15.32 -2.33 0.51
CA PRO A 150 16.53 -1.88 1.18
C PRO A 150 16.94 -0.46 0.79
N THR A 151 16.85 -0.11 -0.50
CA THR A 151 17.22 1.23 -0.97
C THR A 151 16.17 2.28 -0.61
N LEU A 152 14.87 1.95 -0.68
CA LEU A 152 13.81 2.84 -0.20
C LEU A 152 13.99 3.23 1.28
N LEU A 153 14.42 2.30 2.13
CA LEU A 153 14.63 2.54 3.56
C LEU A 153 15.84 3.44 3.89
N LYS A 154 16.70 3.72 2.90
CA LYS A 154 17.78 4.71 3.02
C LYS A 154 17.28 6.15 2.89
N ILE A 155 16.09 6.36 2.32
CA ILE A 155 15.50 7.70 2.14
C ILE A 155 15.04 8.24 3.49
N LYS A 156 15.47 9.47 3.83
CA LYS A 156 15.07 10.09 5.09
C LYS A 156 13.54 10.30 5.14
N GLY A 157 12.93 9.83 6.22
CA GLY A 157 11.47 9.90 6.40
C GLY A 157 10.69 8.75 5.72
N VAL A 158 11.36 7.85 4.98
CA VAL A 158 10.74 6.61 4.52
C VAL A 158 10.97 5.53 5.59
N GLY A 159 9.87 5.06 6.16
CA GLY A 159 9.84 3.93 7.09
C GLY A 159 9.30 2.65 6.43
N PRO A 160 9.32 1.50 7.15
CA PRO A 160 8.84 0.20 6.66
C PRO A 160 7.47 0.28 5.97
N LYS A 161 6.48 0.90 6.63
CA LYS A 161 5.13 1.07 6.06
C LYS A 161 5.15 1.77 4.70
N VAL A 162 5.86 2.89 4.59
CA VAL A 162 5.89 3.69 3.36
C VAL A 162 6.56 2.93 2.23
N ALA A 163 7.69 2.27 2.51
CA ALA A 163 8.40 1.46 1.54
C ALA A 163 7.53 0.30 1.04
N ASP A 164 6.93 -0.47 1.96
CA ASP A 164 6.06 -1.60 1.60
C ASP A 164 4.79 -1.12 0.85
N LEU A 165 4.25 0.06 1.18
CA LEU A 165 3.06 0.63 0.52
C LEU A 165 3.37 1.05 -0.92
N TYR A 166 4.50 1.69 -1.12
CA TYR A 166 4.99 2.03 -2.46
C TYR A 166 5.24 0.77 -3.29
N LEU A 167 5.92 -0.23 -2.74
CA LEU A 167 6.21 -1.48 -3.45
C LEU A 167 4.93 -2.24 -3.85
N LEU A 168 3.96 -2.36 -2.93
CA LEU A 168 2.67 -3.00 -3.21
C LEU A 168 1.98 -2.37 -4.42
N TYR A 169 1.87 -1.05 -4.43
CA TYR A 169 1.16 -0.32 -5.48
C TYR A 169 2.02 -0.01 -6.72
N THR A 170 3.25 -0.52 -6.76
CA THR A 170 4.11 -0.54 -7.96
C THR A 170 4.37 -1.97 -8.48
N GLY A 171 3.71 -2.98 -7.91
CA GLY A 171 3.61 -4.33 -8.47
C GLY A 171 4.18 -5.46 -7.61
N ASP A 172 4.79 -5.18 -6.45
CA ASP A 172 5.26 -6.23 -5.54
C ASP A 172 4.15 -6.72 -4.61
N ALA A 173 3.44 -7.76 -5.04
CA ALA A 173 2.35 -8.35 -4.26
C ALA A 173 2.79 -9.03 -2.94
N THR A 174 4.10 -9.26 -2.74
CA THR A 174 4.62 -9.78 -1.48
C THR A 174 4.77 -8.69 -0.41
N ALA A 175 4.76 -7.42 -0.82
CA ALA A 175 4.85 -6.29 0.09
C ALA A 175 3.54 -6.09 0.85
N ALA A 176 3.58 -6.28 2.17
CA ALA A 176 2.46 -6.06 3.07
C ALA A 176 2.74 -4.88 4.01
N PRO A 177 2.16 -3.68 3.76
CA PRO A 177 2.28 -2.54 4.65
C PRO A 177 1.69 -2.81 6.03
N VAL A 178 2.56 -2.96 7.04
CA VAL A 178 2.11 -3.13 8.43
C VAL A 178 1.81 -1.76 9.03
N ASP A 179 0.53 -1.40 9.01
CA ASP A 179 0.01 -0.20 9.65
C ASP A 179 -0.90 -0.54 10.84
N LYS A 180 -1.56 0.49 11.40
CA LYS A 180 -2.48 0.30 12.53
C LYS A 180 -3.71 -0.54 12.17
N HIS A 181 -4.13 -0.57 10.91
CA HIS A 181 -5.29 -1.33 10.44
C HIS A 181 -4.91 -2.81 10.34
N PHE A 182 -3.79 -3.10 9.68
CA PHE A 182 -3.25 -4.45 9.62
C PHE A 182 -2.93 -5.01 11.00
N THR A 183 -2.34 -4.21 11.89
CA THR A 183 -2.03 -4.64 13.27
C THR A 183 -3.28 -5.05 14.06
N ARG A 184 -4.43 -4.38 13.85
CA ARG A 184 -5.70 -4.75 14.51
C ARG A 184 -6.32 -6.01 13.95
N ILE A 185 -6.17 -6.25 12.65
CA ILE A 185 -6.79 -7.40 11.96
C ILE A 185 -5.92 -8.65 11.97
N ALA A 186 -4.59 -8.52 12.02
CA ALA A 186 -3.64 -9.63 11.99
C ALA A 186 -4.00 -10.79 12.95
N PRO A 187 -4.42 -10.57 14.22
CA PRO A 187 -4.84 -11.66 15.11
C PRO A 187 -6.03 -12.48 14.60
N ARG A 188 -6.93 -11.87 13.82
CA ARG A 188 -8.09 -12.54 13.21
C ARG A 188 -7.71 -13.36 11.97
N LEU A 189 -6.48 -13.20 11.49
CA LEU A 189 -5.92 -13.92 10.35
C LEU A 189 -4.89 -14.97 10.79
N GLY A 190 -4.90 -15.35 12.07
CA GLY A 190 -3.92 -16.30 12.64
C GLY A 190 -2.51 -15.72 12.86
N LEU A 191 -2.29 -14.42 12.62
CA LEU A 191 -1.00 -13.78 12.82
C LEU A 191 -0.86 -13.15 14.21
N LYS A 192 0.28 -13.36 14.85
CA LYS A 192 0.65 -12.70 16.12
C LYS A 192 2.01 -12.03 15.96
N GLY A 193 2.22 -10.84 16.51
CA GLY A 193 3.53 -10.21 16.45
C GLY A 193 3.47 -8.71 16.60
N GLU A 194 4.61 -8.09 16.36
CA GLU A 194 4.83 -6.65 16.47
C GLU A 194 5.04 -6.01 15.09
N PRO A 195 4.68 -4.72 14.91
CA PRO A 195 5.05 -3.96 13.72
C PRO A 195 6.57 -3.93 13.47
N PRO A 196 7.00 -3.83 12.20
CA PRO A 196 8.41 -3.74 11.84
C PRO A 196 9.09 -2.52 12.47
N ARG A 197 10.25 -2.73 13.08
CA ARG A 197 11.07 -1.65 13.66
C ARG A 197 12.01 -1.08 12.59
N ALA A 198 11.94 0.23 12.38
CA ALA A 198 12.70 0.91 11.32
C ALA A 198 14.22 0.76 11.48
N GLU A 199 14.72 0.79 12.72
CA GLU A 199 16.14 0.62 13.04
C GLU A 199 16.69 -0.76 12.59
N TYR A 200 15.88 -1.82 12.70
CA TYR A 200 16.23 -3.16 12.24
C TYR A 200 16.04 -3.29 10.74
N CYS A 201 14.94 -2.77 10.18
CA CYS A 201 14.67 -2.84 8.74
C CYS A 201 15.74 -2.13 7.89
N ARG A 202 16.46 -1.16 8.45
CA ARG A 202 17.58 -0.48 7.79
C ARG A 202 18.89 -1.28 7.81
N ARG A 203 19.01 -2.27 8.70
CA ARG A 203 20.23 -3.05 8.93
C ARG A 203 20.13 -4.47 8.40
N TYR A 204 18.93 -5.03 8.37
CA TYR A 204 18.67 -6.42 8.05
C TYR A 204 17.58 -6.55 6.99
N GLU A 205 17.76 -7.51 6.08
CA GLU A 205 16.66 -8.00 5.26
C GLU A 205 15.76 -8.91 6.10
N CYS A 206 14.54 -9.18 5.64
CA CYS A 206 13.58 -9.88 6.49
C CYS A 206 13.96 -11.34 6.75
N GLY A 207 14.64 -12.02 5.82
CA GLY A 207 15.03 -13.43 5.97
C GLY A 207 16.12 -13.69 7.02
N ASN A 208 16.90 -12.67 7.36
CA ASN A 208 18.05 -12.72 8.28
C ASN A 208 17.93 -11.67 9.40
N CYS A 209 16.74 -11.12 9.63
CA CYS A 209 16.47 -10.17 10.70
C CYS A 209 16.29 -10.92 12.04
N PRO A 210 16.96 -10.48 13.13
CA PRO A 210 16.80 -11.10 14.45
C PRO A 210 15.41 -10.93 15.06
N LEU A 211 14.53 -10.14 14.43
CA LEU A 211 13.13 -9.96 14.84
C LEU A 211 12.16 -10.71 13.92
N ALA A 212 12.63 -11.50 12.95
CA ALA A 212 11.80 -12.09 11.90
C ALA A 212 10.61 -12.89 12.49
N ASP A 213 10.89 -13.75 13.46
CA ASP A 213 9.94 -14.61 14.18
C ASP A 213 8.75 -13.87 14.82
N ARG A 214 8.97 -12.62 15.26
CA ARG A 214 7.94 -11.77 15.89
C ARG A 214 7.52 -10.57 15.06
N CYS A 215 8.12 -10.34 13.89
CA CYS A 215 7.80 -9.21 13.01
C CYS A 215 6.58 -9.54 12.15
N LEU A 216 5.49 -8.78 12.31
CA LEU A 216 4.27 -8.98 11.53
C LEU A 216 4.48 -8.93 10.02
N ARG A 217 5.43 -8.13 9.53
CA ARG A 217 5.73 -8.07 8.09
C ARG A 217 6.28 -9.41 7.61
N TYR A 218 7.29 -9.95 8.31
CA TYR A 218 7.89 -11.22 7.93
C TYR A 218 6.89 -12.36 8.11
N ARG A 219 6.13 -12.37 9.22
CA ARG A 219 5.10 -13.38 9.43
C ARG A 219 4.00 -13.35 8.39
N ALA A 220 3.58 -12.18 7.92
CA ALA A 220 2.63 -12.08 6.81
C ALA A 220 3.21 -12.64 5.52
N TYR A 221 4.47 -12.30 5.19
CA TYR A 221 5.16 -12.88 4.04
C TYR A 221 5.31 -14.40 4.14
N ALA A 222 5.75 -14.91 5.29
CA ALA A 222 5.95 -16.34 5.52
C ALA A 222 4.62 -17.12 5.48
N ALA A 223 3.53 -16.53 5.98
CA ALA A 223 2.22 -17.18 6.00
C ALA A 223 1.47 -17.09 4.67
N PHE A 224 1.70 -16.05 3.86
CA PHE A 224 0.85 -15.77 2.70
C PHE A 224 1.61 -15.67 1.37
N GLY A 225 2.95 -15.58 1.37
CA GLY A 225 3.74 -15.41 0.15
C GLY A 225 3.26 -14.21 -0.67
N ARG A 226 2.95 -14.46 -1.95
CA ARG A 226 2.41 -13.46 -2.89
C ARG A 226 0.96 -13.02 -2.62
N LEU A 227 0.28 -13.60 -1.64
CA LEU A 227 -1.01 -13.08 -1.13
C LEU A 227 -0.85 -12.01 -0.06
N ALA A 228 0.34 -11.80 0.49
CA ALA A 228 0.51 -10.91 1.66
C ALA A 228 0.00 -9.48 1.41
N GLY A 229 0.25 -8.91 0.23
CA GLY A 229 -0.26 -7.59 -0.16
C GLY A 229 -1.78 -7.53 -0.34
N TRP A 230 -2.39 -8.59 -0.88
CA TRP A 230 -3.84 -8.69 -1.01
C TRP A 230 -4.52 -8.87 0.35
N VAL A 231 -3.96 -9.71 1.22
CA VAL A 231 -4.44 -9.88 2.61
C VAL A 231 -4.33 -8.58 3.40
N GLN A 232 -3.28 -7.79 3.17
CA GLN A 232 -3.16 -6.46 3.76
C GLN A 232 -4.26 -5.50 3.25
N THR A 233 -4.54 -5.52 1.94
CA THR A 233 -5.64 -4.77 1.31
C THR A 233 -6.98 -5.13 1.96
N MET A 234 -7.29 -6.42 2.07
CA MET A 234 -8.50 -6.91 2.74
C MET A 234 -8.56 -6.52 4.22
N SER A 235 -7.44 -6.58 4.92
CA SER A 235 -7.36 -6.16 6.32
C SER A 235 -7.74 -4.70 6.50
N TYR A 236 -7.32 -3.82 5.59
CA TYR A 236 -7.71 -2.41 5.62
C TYR A 236 -9.21 -2.24 5.39
N LEU A 237 -9.79 -2.93 4.41
CA LEU A 237 -11.23 -2.88 4.11
C LEU A 237 -12.09 -3.37 5.29
N ILE A 238 -11.70 -4.49 5.90
CA ILE A 238 -12.40 -5.07 7.06
C ILE A 238 -12.35 -4.10 8.25
N ASP A 239 -11.18 -3.55 8.55
CA ASP A 239 -11.04 -2.61 9.68
C ASP A 239 -11.84 -1.31 9.47
N LYS A 240 -12.04 -0.90 8.21
CA LYS A 240 -12.88 0.24 7.83
C LYS A 240 -14.37 -0.07 7.81
N GLY A 241 -14.78 -1.31 8.02
CA GLY A 241 -16.17 -1.75 7.96
C GLY A 241 -16.73 -1.80 6.53
N LEU A 242 -15.85 -1.92 5.53
CA LEU A 242 -16.20 -1.93 4.10
C LEU A 242 -16.26 -3.34 3.52
N ALA A 243 -15.68 -4.31 4.22
CA ALA A 243 -15.76 -5.74 3.95
C ALA A 243 -16.09 -6.48 5.26
N ALA A 244 -16.83 -7.57 5.17
CA ALA A 244 -17.14 -8.39 6.32
C ALA A 244 -15.90 -9.19 6.77
N PRO A 245 -15.66 -9.31 8.09
CA PRO A 245 -14.69 -10.29 8.59
C PRO A 245 -15.21 -11.71 8.34
N THR A 246 -14.30 -12.69 8.27
CA THR A 246 -14.67 -14.09 8.07
C THR A 246 -15.67 -14.59 9.12
N ARG A 247 -16.72 -15.27 8.67
CA ARG A 247 -17.65 -16.04 9.53
C ARG A 247 -16.95 -17.32 9.97
N GLY A 248 -16.05 -17.23 10.95
CA GLY A 248 -15.29 -18.39 11.43
C GLY A 248 -14.22 -18.11 12.47
N ALA A 249 -13.85 -16.84 12.69
CA ALA A 249 -13.01 -16.50 13.82
C ALA A 249 -13.75 -16.91 15.13
N PRO A 250 -13.11 -17.69 16.02
CA PRO A 250 -13.73 -18.05 17.29
C PRO A 250 -14.17 -16.76 17.97
N ARG A 251 -15.48 -16.65 18.23
CA ARG A 251 -15.99 -15.62 19.12
C ARG A 251 -15.27 -15.85 20.45
N ARG A 252 -14.51 -14.84 20.87
CA ARG A 252 -13.94 -14.83 22.23
C ARG A 252 -15.04 -15.03 23.25
#